data_AF-A0A957MUS2-F1
#
_entry.id   AF-A0A957MUS2-F1
#
_cell.length_a   1.000
_cell.length_b   1.000
_cell.length_c   1.000
_cell.angle_alpha   90.00
_cell.angle_beta   90.00
_cell.angle_gamma   90.00
#
_symmetry.space_group_name_H-M   'P 1'
#
loop_
_entity.id
_entity.type
_entity.pdbx_description
1 polymer ?
#
loop_
_entity_poly.entity_id
_entity_poly.type
_entity_poly.pdbx_seq_one_letter_code
_entity_poly.pdbx_strand_id
1 'polypeptide(L)'
;EIMEWTIARDRWQLHLKTKGAYYNDWAAQLETLARTNNNSGAATAALAMRAVANLLERARIDRLTRNQHILFRLGELIAFAETAAVFADRAINDPSDALPFSPETLQVMSRIHARDAALKIAADGLRWAIGAGQSDPNLAGSLNLPAIYAAQAGLLEDMDFVGKKLVEAFPAE
;
A
#
# COMPACT_ATOMS: atom_id res chain seq x y z
N GLU A 1 -16.79 8.04 7.19
CA GLU A 1 -16.69 8.16 8.65
C GLU A 1 -16.92 6.85 9.43
N ILE A 2 -18.11 6.21 9.41
CA ILE A 2 -18.33 4.96 10.20
C ILE A 2 -17.36 3.83 9.80
N MET A 3 -17.21 3.56 8.50
CA MET A 3 -16.31 2.50 8.02
C MET A 3 -14.82 2.84 8.26
N GLU A 4 -14.43 4.09 8.09
CA GLU A 4 -13.05 4.57 8.35
C GLU A 4 -12.70 4.42 9.83
N TRP A 5 -13.65 4.72 10.73
CA TRP A 5 -13.46 4.53 12.16
C TRP A 5 -13.29 3.05 12.52
N THR A 6 -14.11 2.16 11.95
CA THR A 6 -14.00 0.72 12.21
C THR A 6 -12.67 0.16 11.74
N ILE A 7 -12.25 0.45 10.49
CA ILE A 7 -10.97 -0.02 9.95
C ILE A 7 -9.81 0.52 10.78
N ALA A 8 -9.75 1.84 10.99
CA ALA A 8 -8.64 2.47 11.69
C ALA A 8 -8.50 1.95 13.11
N ARG A 9 -9.61 1.83 13.86
CA ARG A 9 -9.60 1.36 15.24
C ARG A 9 -9.16 -0.09 15.34
N ASP A 10 -9.70 -0.97 14.51
CA ASP A 10 -9.41 -2.41 14.60
C ASP A 10 -7.97 -2.69 14.19
N ARG A 11 -7.47 -2.02 13.15
CA ARG A 11 -6.06 -2.12 12.72
C ARG A 11 -5.09 -1.49 13.71
N TRP A 12 -5.48 -0.39 14.34
CA TRP A 12 -4.72 0.18 15.45
C TRP A 12 -4.59 -0.81 16.62
N GLN A 13 -5.69 -1.44 17.03
CA GLN A 13 -5.65 -2.47 18.07
C GLN A 13 -4.76 -3.66 17.68
N LEU A 14 -4.80 -4.07 16.41
CA LEU A 14 -3.97 -5.16 15.91
C LEU A 14 -2.48 -4.81 15.94
N HIS A 15 -2.11 -3.58 15.54
CA HIS A 15 -0.74 -3.07 15.66
C HIS A 15 -0.24 -3.15 17.10
N LEU A 16 -1.05 -2.71 18.07
CA LEU A 16 -0.70 -2.77 19.48
C LEU A 16 -0.55 -4.20 20.01
N LYS A 17 -1.49 -5.08 19.68
CA LYS A 17 -1.49 -6.49 20.13
C LYS A 17 -0.31 -7.29 19.56
N THR A 18 0.04 -7.03 18.31
CA THR A 18 1.15 -7.69 17.61
C THR A 18 2.50 -7.00 17.82
N LYS A 19 2.54 -5.91 18.60
CA LYS A 19 3.75 -5.09 18.80
C LYS A 19 4.39 -4.67 17.47
N GLY A 20 3.56 -4.32 16.49
CA GLY A 20 3.98 -3.88 15.16
C GLY A 20 4.37 -4.99 14.18
N ALA A 21 4.22 -6.27 14.54
CA ALA A 21 4.57 -7.37 13.64
C ALA A 21 3.63 -7.49 12.44
N TYR A 22 2.32 -7.21 12.61
CA TYR A 22 1.30 -7.53 11.60
C TYR A 22 1.63 -7.13 10.15
N TYR A 23 1.91 -5.84 9.90
CA TYR A 23 2.24 -5.39 8.55
C TYR A 23 3.69 -5.69 8.14
N ASN A 24 4.59 -5.89 9.10
CA ASN A 24 5.96 -6.34 8.81
C ASN A 24 5.97 -7.80 8.31
N ASP A 25 5.08 -8.64 8.83
CA ASP A 25 4.91 -10.02 8.40
C ASP A 25 4.31 -10.07 6.98
N TRP A 26 3.30 -9.23 6.70
CA TRP A 26 2.76 -9.07 5.34
C TRP A 26 3.82 -8.59 4.35
N ALA A 27 4.64 -7.61 4.74
CA ALA A 27 5.76 -7.17 3.92
C ALA A 27 6.73 -8.32 3.59
N ALA A 28 7.09 -9.14 4.58
CA ALA A 28 7.99 -10.28 4.38
C ALA A 28 7.39 -11.36 3.45
N GLN A 29 6.07 -11.58 3.51
CA GLN A 29 5.36 -12.47 2.59
C GLN A 29 5.41 -11.94 1.15
N LEU A 30 5.12 -10.66 0.96
CA LEU A 30 5.18 -10.01 -0.36
C LEU A 30 6.60 -9.96 -0.93
N GLU A 31 7.61 -9.74 -0.10
CA GLU A 31 9.03 -9.83 -0.50
C GLU A 31 9.39 -11.25 -0.94
N THR A 32 8.80 -12.27 -0.30
CA THR A 32 8.99 -13.67 -0.71
C THR A 32 8.32 -13.94 -2.05
N LEU A 33 7.09 -13.47 -2.24
CA LEU A 33 6.40 -13.56 -3.52
C LEU A 33 7.17 -12.84 -4.64
N ALA A 34 7.67 -11.63 -4.40
CA ALA A 34 8.45 -10.89 -5.38
C ALA A 34 9.76 -11.61 -5.76
N ARG A 35 10.41 -12.31 -4.83
CA ARG A 35 11.61 -13.12 -5.13
C ARG A 35 11.30 -14.33 -6.02
N THR A 36 10.11 -14.92 -5.91
CA THR A 36 9.72 -16.09 -6.71
C THR A 36 9.06 -15.69 -8.04
N ASN A 37 8.24 -14.64 -8.02
CA ASN A 37 7.55 -14.10 -9.18
C ASN A 37 7.33 -12.58 -9.02
N ASN A 38 8.13 -11.79 -9.73
CA ASN A 38 8.08 -10.33 -9.66
C ASN A 38 7.18 -9.68 -10.73
N ASN A 39 6.26 -10.43 -11.32
CA ASN A 39 5.39 -9.89 -12.37
C ASN A 39 4.26 -9.01 -11.80
N SER A 40 3.87 -9.17 -10.53
CA SER A 40 2.85 -8.31 -9.90
C SER A 40 3.46 -7.14 -9.12
N GLY A 41 2.60 -6.33 -8.49
CA GLY A 41 3.01 -5.23 -7.62
C GLY A 41 3.63 -5.63 -6.29
N ALA A 42 3.99 -6.91 -6.07
CA ALA A 42 4.34 -7.44 -4.74
C ALA A 42 5.52 -6.73 -4.09
N ALA A 43 6.61 -6.48 -4.83
CA ALA A 43 7.77 -5.76 -4.29
C ALA A 43 7.41 -4.35 -3.81
N THR A 44 6.62 -3.61 -4.60
CA THR A 44 6.20 -2.24 -4.27
C THR A 44 5.17 -2.23 -3.15
N ALA A 45 4.24 -3.20 -3.12
CA ALA A 45 3.30 -3.37 -2.02
C ALA A 45 4.01 -3.71 -0.70
N ALA A 46 5.13 -4.43 -0.74
CA ALA A 46 5.96 -4.64 0.45
C ALA A 46 6.55 -3.32 0.99
N LEU A 47 7.00 -2.41 0.12
CA LEU A 47 7.44 -1.07 0.52
C LEU A 47 6.29 -0.30 1.20
N ALA A 48 5.08 -0.36 0.62
CA ALA A 48 3.88 0.24 1.20
C ALA A 48 3.59 -0.33 2.61
N MET A 49 3.68 -1.65 2.79
CA MET A 49 3.48 -2.31 4.08
C MET A 49 4.50 -1.88 5.14
N ARG A 50 5.78 -1.81 4.76
CA ARG A 50 6.87 -1.30 5.62
C ARG A 50 6.59 0.15 6.02
N ALA A 51 6.18 0.99 5.08
CA ALA A 51 5.88 2.39 5.33
C ALA A 51 4.69 2.56 6.30
N VAL A 52 3.58 1.82 6.11
CA VAL A 52 2.46 1.83 7.07
C VAL A 52 2.90 1.36 8.46
N ALA A 53 3.67 0.27 8.55
CA ALA A 53 4.16 -0.22 9.83
C ALA A 53 4.97 0.83 10.60
N ASN A 54 5.87 1.53 9.90
CA ASN A 54 6.66 2.62 10.48
C ASN A 54 5.81 3.83 10.89
N LEU A 55 4.80 4.20 10.09
CA LEU A 55 3.86 5.28 10.44
C LEU A 55 3.03 4.94 11.69
N LEU A 56 2.51 3.72 11.79
CA LEU A 56 1.73 3.27 12.95
C LEU A 56 2.60 3.25 14.20
N GLU A 57 3.85 2.80 14.08
CA GLU A 57 4.77 2.79 15.21
C GLU A 57 5.14 4.21 15.66
N ARG A 58 5.39 5.12 14.71
CA ARG A 58 5.60 6.53 15.03
C ARG A 58 4.39 7.15 15.72
N ALA A 59 3.19 6.88 15.21
CA ALA A 59 1.94 7.33 15.79
C ALA A 59 1.71 6.79 17.21
N ARG A 60 2.23 5.60 17.52
CA ARG A 60 2.14 4.97 18.84
C ARG A 60 3.05 5.67 19.84
N ILE A 61 4.31 5.90 19.46
CA ILE A 61 5.31 6.51 20.34
C ILE A 61 4.90 7.95 20.67
N ASP A 62 4.49 8.74 19.68
CA ASP A 62 4.08 10.14 19.88
C ASP A 62 2.61 10.32 20.28
N ARG A 63 1.85 9.22 20.40
CA ARG A 63 0.42 9.22 20.76
C ARG A 63 -0.44 10.06 19.80
N LEU A 64 -0.10 10.07 18.51
CA LEU A 64 -0.74 10.89 17.48
C LEU A 64 -2.22 10.51 17.26
N THR A 65 -2.58 9.26 17.52
CA THR A 65 -3.96 8.74 17.37
C THR A 65 -4.95 9.26 18.41
N ARG A 66 -4.49 10.06 19.39
CA ARG A 66 -5.38 10.89 20.22
C ARG A 66 -6.14 11.92 19.38
N ASN A 67 -5.56 12.34 18.27
CA ASN A 67 -6.25 13.13 17.27
C ASN A 67 -7.04 12.18 16.35
N GLN A 68 -8.37 12.27 16.42
CA GLN A 68 -9.28 11.46 15.61
C GLN A 68 -9.04 11.62 14.10
N HIS A 69 -8.68 12.83 13.64
CA HIS A 69 -8.35 13.05 12.24
C HIS A 69 -7.16 12.20 11.81
N ILE A 70 -6.11 12.14 12.62
CA ILE A 70 -4.92 11.31 12.33
C ILE A 70 -5.27 9.83 12.30
N LEU A 71 -6.10 9.37 13.23
CA LEU A 71 -6.58 7.99 13.22
C LEU A 71 -7.31 7.67 11.90
N PHE A 72 -8.16 8.57 11.41
CA PHE A 72 -8.87 8.39 10.13
C PHE A 72 -7.93 8.40 8.92
N ARG A 73 -6.97 9.34 8.88
CA ARG A 73 -5.96 9.37 7.81
C ARG A 73 -5.15 8.08 7.80
N LEU A 74 -4.75 7.56 8.95
CA LEU A 74 -4.06 6.25 9.04
C LEU A 74 -4.94 5.10 8.53
N GLY A 75 -6.25 5.12 8.84
CA GLY A 75 -7.21 4.14 8.32
C GLY A 75 -7.29 4.12 6.79
N GLU A 76 -7.31 5.29 6.15
CA GLU A 76 -7.26 5.39 4.69
C GLU A 76 -5.95 4.81 4.13
N LEU A 77 -4.80 5.19 4.71
CA LEU A 77 -3.49 4.70 4.25
C LEU A 77 -3.38 3.18 4.39
N ILE A 78 -3.91 2.63 5.48
CA ILE A 78 -4.00 1.19 5.70
C ILE A 78 -4.85 0.51 4.61
N ALA A 79 -6.01 1.08 4.25
CA ALA A 79 -6.86 0.50 3.21
C ALA A 79 -6.15 0.45 1.85
N PHE A 80 -5.40 1.50 1.50
CA PHE A 80 -4.57 1.49 0.29
C PHE A 80 -3.47 0.41 0.34
N ALA A 81 -2.80 0.25 1.48
CA ALA A 81 -1.78 -0.77 1.64
C ALA A 81 -2.37 -2.18 1.48
N GLU A 82 -3.44 -2.49 2.22
CA GLU A 82 -4.04 -3.83 2.24
C GLU A 82 -4.59 -4.22 0.87
N THR A 83 -5.26 -3.30 0.17
CA THR A 83 -5.77 -3.56 -1.18
C THR A 83 -4.64 -3.75 -2.19
N ALA A 84 -3.54 -2.99 -2.09
CA ALA A 84 -2.36 -3.19 -2.92
C ALA A 84 -1.70 -4.56 -2.70
N ALA A 85 -1.55 -4.97 -1.44
CA ALA A 85 -0.98 -6.27 -1.09
C ALA A 85 -1.84 -7.43 -1.58
N VAL A 86 -3.15 -7.39 -1.29
CA VAL A 86 -4.09 -8.45 -1.71
C VAL A 86 -4.17 -8.53 -3.23
N PHE A 87 -4.20 -7.39 -3.92
CA PHE A 87 -4.25 -7.40 -5.38
C PHE A 87 -2.96 -7.97 -5.99
N ALA A 88 -1.79 -7.58 -5.47
CA ALA A 88 -0.51 -8.09 -5.94
C ALA A 88 -0.36 -9.61 -5.73
N ASP A 89 -0.83 -10.14 -4.60
CA ASP A 89 -0.83 -11.58 -4.32
C ASP A 89 -1.81 -12.34 -5.22
N ARG A 90 -3.08 -11.89 -5.26
CA ARG A 90 -4.13 -12.54 -6.04
C ARG A 90 -3.83 -12.52 -7.54
N ALA A 91 -3.23 -11.47 -8.08
CA ALA A 91 -2.87 -11.42 -9.50
C ALA A 91 -1.86 -12.53 -9.91
N ILE A 92 -1.13 -13.12 -8.95
CA ILE A 92 -0.24 -14.25 -9.17
C ILE A 92 -0.92 -15.58 -8.82
N ASN A 93 -1.48 -15.68 -7.62
CA ASN A 93 -1.87 -16.95 -7.02
C ASN A 93 -3.33 -17.35 -7.32
N ASP A 94 -4.21 -16.36 -7.52
CA ASP A 94 -5.65 -16.57 -7.70
C ASP A 94 -6.27 -15.42 -8.53
N PRO A 95 -5.86 -15.29 -9.81
CA PRO A 95 -6.30 -14.19 -10.67
C PRO A 95 -7.81 -14.28 -10.88
N SER A 96 -8.50 -13.16 -10.70
CA SER A 96 -9.96 -13.09 -10.83
C SER A 96 -10.40 -13.24 -12.29
N ASP A 97 -11.48 -13.99 -12.51
CA ASP A 97 -12.17 -14.16 -13.79
C ASP A 97 -13.44 -13.29 -13.90
N ALA A 98 -13.68 -12.39 -12.93
CA ALA A 98 -14.87 -11.56 -12.87
C ALA A 98 -14.94 -10.54 -14.03
N LEU A 99 -13.80 -10.21 -14.63
CA LEU A 99 -13.67 -9.35 -15.80
C LEU A 99 -12.87 -10.09 -16.88
N PRO A 100 -13.06 -9.77 -18.18
CA PRO A 100 -12.41 -10.47 -19.29
C PRO A 100 -10.92 -10.05 -19.46
N PHE A 101 -10.17 -10.03 -18.36
CA PHE A 101 -8.76 -9.69 -18.35
C PHE A 101 -7.89 -10.93 -18.22
N SER A 102 -6.77 -10.92 -18.94
CA SER A 102 -5.76 -11.97 -18.78
C SER A 102 -5.07 -11.85 -17.41
N PRO A 103 -4.47 -12.94 -16.89
CA PRO A 103 -3.65 -12.88 -15.68
C PRO A 103 -2.53 -11.83 -15.77
N GLU A 104 -1.91 -11.68 -16.94
CA GLU A 104 -0.90 -10.65 -17.20
C GLU A 104 -1.47 -9.23 -17.00
N THR A 105 -2.67 -8.98 -17.52
CA THR A 105 -3.37 -7.70 -17.35
C THR A 105 -3.60 -7.38 -15.87
N LEU A 106 -4.07 -8.35 -15.09
CA LEU A 106 -4.26 -8.18 -13.64
C LEU A 106 -2.95 -7.93 -12.91
N GLN A 107 -1.87 -8.59 -13.31
CA GLN A 107 -0.53 -8.36 -12.77
C GLN A 107 -0.07 -6.92 -13.04
N VAL A 108 -0.22 -6.41 -14.26
CA VAL A 108 0.12 -5.02 -14.61
C VAL A 108 -0.74 -4.03 -13.81
N MET A 109 -2.04 -4.25 -13.73
CA MET A 109 -2.94 -3.42 -12.92
C MET A 109 -2.53 -3.40 -11.44
N SER A 110 -2.12 -4.55 -10.90
CA SER A 110 -1.62 -4.62 -9.52
C SER A 110 -0.33 -3.83 -9.30
N ARG A 111 0.56 -3.75 -10.30
CA ARG A 111 1.77 -2.93 -10.24
C ARG A 111 1.44 -1.44 -10.17
N ILE A 112 0.49 -0.98 -10.98
CA ILE A 112 0.02 0.42 -10.97
C ILE A 112 -0.54 0.75 -9.59
N HIS A 113 -1.48 -0.05 -9.07
CA HIS A 113 -2.08 0.20 -7.75
C HIS A 113 -1.05 0.17 -6.61
N ALA A 114 -0.09 -0.75 -6.66
CA ALA A 114 0.97 -0.82 -5.65
C ALA A 114 1.87 0.43 -5.65
N ARG A 115 2.19 0.98 -6.83
CA ARG A 115 2.96 2.23 -6.97
C ARG A 115 2.23 3.42 -6.38
N ASP A 116 0.95 3.57 -6.71
CA ASP A 116 0.09 4.64 -6.19
C ASP A 116 -0.06 4.53 -4.68
N ALA A 117 -0.34 3.32 -4.18
CA ALA A 117 -0.45 3.08 -2.75
C ALA A 117 0.86 3.42 -2.01
N ALA A 118 2.01 2.93 -2.47
CA ALA A 118 3.29 3.18 -1.82
C ALA A 118 3.63 4.67 -1.75
N LEU A 119 3.45 5.40 -2.86
CA LEU A 119 3.71 6.83 -2.90
C LEU A 119 2.74 7.60 -2.01
N LYS A 120 1.44 7.29 -2.07
CA LYS A 120 0.42 7.91 -1.22
C LYS A 120 0.73 7.70 0.25
N ILE A 121 1.02 6.47 0.67
CA ILE A 121 1.31 6.12 2.06
C ILE A 121 2.52 6.89 2.58
N ALA A 122 3.62 6.91 1.82
CA ALA A 122 4.82 7.61 2.26
C ALA A 122 4.62 9.13 2.29
N ALA A 123 4.05 9.72 1.23
CA ALA A 123 3.91 11.17 1.12
C ALA A 123 2.83 11.73 2.07
N ASP A 124 1.60 11.19 2.00
CA ASP A 124 0.51 11.63 2.87
C ASP A 124 0.81 11.26 4.33
N GLY A 125 1.33 10.06 4.59
CA GLY A 125 1.66 9.62 5.94
C GLY A 125 2.70 10.52 6.60
N LEU A 126 3.77 10.86 5.88
CA LEU A 126 4.78 11.81 6.36
C LEU A 126 4.17 13.19 6.61
N ARG A 127 3.36 13.70 5.67
CA ARG A 127 2.65 14.98 5.81
C ARG A 127 1.81 15.02 7.08
N TRP A 128 1.01 13.98 7.34
CA TRP A 128 0.12 13.93 8.50
C TRP A 128 0.89 13.73 9.81
N ALA A 129 1.93 12.89 9.81
CA ALA A 129 2.76 12.70 11.00
C ALA A 129 3.49 14.00 11.38
N ILE A 130 4.09 14.71 10.41
CA ILE A 130 4.73 16.01 10.65
C ILE A 130 3.70 17.04 11.12
N GLY A 131 2.55 17.15 10.43
CA GLY A 131 1.49 18.07 10.81
C GLY A 131 0.91 17.81 12.20
N ALA A 132 0.98 16.57 12.68
CA ALA A 132 0.58 16.16 14.03
C ALA A 132 1.68 16.35 15.10
N GLY A 133 2.87 16.83 14.71
CA GLY A 133 3.97 17.08 15.64
C GLY A 133 4.76 15.84 16.04
N GLN A 134 4.91 14.86 15.14
CA GLN A 134 5.78 13.70 15.36
C GLN A 134 7.22 14.13 15.72
N SER A 135 7.90 13.36 16.56
CA SER A 135 9.18 13.76 17.19
C SER A 135 10.45 13.27 16.48
N ASP A 136 10.35 12.39 15.49
CA ASP A 136 11.49 11.76 14.81
C ASP A 136 11.93 12.58 13.58
N PRO A 137 13.11 13.23 13.62
CA PRO A 137 13.60 13.99 12.47
C PRO A 137 13.93 13.12 11.25
N ASN A 138 14.12 11.80 11.43
CA ASN A 138 14.46 10.87 10.36
C ASN A 138 13.26 10.01 9.91
N LEU A 139 12.02 10.38 10.26
CA LEU A 139 10.85 9.62 9.83
C LEU A 139 10.82 9.39 8.31
N ALA A 140 11.18 10.41 7.52
CA ALA A 140 11.26 10.29 6.06
C ALA A 140 12.25 9.20 5.60
N GLY A 141 13.39 9.06 6.28
CA GLY A 141 14.37 7.99 6.02
C GLY A 141 13.78 6.62 6.35
N SER A 142 13.10 6.50 7.48
CA SER A 142 12.43 5.25 7.91
C SER A 142 11.32 4.80 6.96
N LEU A 143 10.67 5.73 6.25
CA LEU A 143 9.65 5.39 5.23
C LEU A 143 10.24 4.97 3.89
N ASN A 144 11.57 5.08 3.71
CA ASN A 144 12.28 4.69 2.50
C ASN A 144 11.72 5.32 1.20
N LEU A 145 11.47 6.65 1.25
CA LEU A 145 11.02 7.41 0.08
C LEU A 145 11.89 7.17 -1.17
N PRO A 146 13.24 7.05 -1.09
CA PRO A 146 14.06 6.78 -2.27
C PRO A 146 13.66 5.49 -3.01
N ALA A 147 13.42 4.39 -2.29
CA ALA A 147 12.98 3.14 -2.92
C ALA A 147 11.57 3.25 -3.51
N ILE A 148 10.66 3.97 -2.85
CA ILE A 148 9.30 4.18 -3.33
C ILE A 148 9.27 5.02 -4.61
N TYR A 149 10.13 6.04 -4.70
CA TYR A 149 10.29 6.81 -5.94
C TYR A 149 10.95 5.98 -7.05
N ALA A 150 11.96 5.17 -6.72
CA ALA A 150 12.58 4.27 -7.70
C ALA A 150 11.57 3.26 -8.27
N ALA A 151 10.65 2.76 -7.43
CA ALA A 151 9.59 1.83 -7.85
C ALA A 151 8.59 2.44 -8.84
N GLN A 152 8.58 3.78 -9.02
CA GLN A 152 7.73 4.44 -10.02
C GLN A 152 8.20 4.21 -11.47
N ALA A 153 9.41 3.70 -11.67
CA ALA A 153 9.90 3.32 -12.99
C ALA A 153 8.93 2.32 -13.66
N GLY A 154 8.66 2.53 -14.96
CA GLY A 154 7.74 1.69 -15.71
C GLY A 154 6.24 2.04 -15.56
N LEU A 155 5.90 3.11 -14.83
CA LEU A 155 4.49 3.46 -14.58
C LEU A 155 3.73 3.78 -15.87
N LEU A 156 4.29 4.63 -16.74
CA LEU A 156 3.62 5.04 -17.98
C LEU A 156 3.45 3.85 -18.93
N GLU A 157 4.46 2.99 -19.03
CA GLU A 157 4.40 1.78 -19.84
C GLU A 157 3.30 0.82 -19.35
N ASP A 158 3.17 0.64 -18.03
CA ASP A 158 2.11 -0.16 -17.44
C ASP A 158 0.72 0.47 -17.68
N MET A 159 0.60 1.79 -17.54
CA MET A 159 -0.65 2.52 -17.81
C MET A 159 -1.06 2.42 -19.28
N ASP A 160 -0.13 2.57 -20.22
CA ASP A 160 -0.38 2.43 -21.66
C ASP A 160 -0.83 1.02 -22.01
N PHE A 161 -0.20 0.00 -21.42
CA PHE A 161 -0.61 -1.40 -21.59
C PHE A 161 -2.03 -1.63 -21.08
N VAL A 162 -2.32 -1.21 -19.85
CA VAL A 162 -3.66 -1.37 -19.27
C VAL A 162 -4.70 -0.58 -20.06
N GLY A 163 -4.38 0.63 -20.51
CA GLY A 163 -5.26 1.43 -21.36
C GLY A 163 -5.69 0.69 -22.63
N LYS A 164 -4.74 0.04 -23.33
CA LYS A 164 -5.07 -0.81 -24.49
C LYS A 164 -5.97 -1.98 -24.11
N LYS A 165 -5.69 -2.66 -23.01
CA LYS A 165 -6.49 -3.80 -22.53
C LYS A 165 -7.90 -3.41 -22.10
N LEU A 166 -8.09 -2.20 -21.55
CA LEU A 166 -9.41 -1.67 -21.25
C LEU A 166 -10.23 -1.44 -22.53
N VAL A 167 -9.64 -0.87 -23.57
CA VAL A 167 -10.31 -0.65 -24.86
C VAL A 167 -10.64 -1.97 -25.55
N GLU A 168 -9.74 -2.95 -25.50
CA GLU A 168 -9.99 -4.30 -26.03
C GLU A 168 -11.15 -5.00 -25.30
N ALA A 169 -11.23 -4.87 -23.97
CA ALA A 169 -12.27 -5.51 -23.15
C ALA A 169 -13.63 -4.80 -23.25
N PHE A 170 -13.63 -3.49 -23.45
CA PHE A 170 -14.83 -2.64 -23.48
C PHE A 170 -14.79 -1.70 -24.70
N PRO A 171 -14.98 -2.23 -25.92
CA PRO A 171 -15.02 -1.38 -27.11
C PRO A 171 -16.20 -0.39 -27.02
N ALA A 172 -15.97 0.85 -27.44
CA ALA A 172 -17.06 1.82 -27.59
C ALA A 172 -18.04 1.34 -28.67
N GLU A 173 -19.33 1.51 -28.42
CA GLU A 173 -20.40 1.28 -29.41
C GLU A 173 -20.26 2.18 -30.65
#